data_AF-A0AAU9VPR2-F1
#
_entry.id   AF-A0AAU9VPR2-F1
#
_cell.length_a   1.000
_cell.length_b   1.000
_cell.length_c   1.000
_cell.angle_alpha   90.00
_cell.angle_beta   90.00
_cell.angle_gamma   90.00
#
_symmetry.space_group_name_H-M   'P 1'
#
loop_
_entity.id
_entity.type
_entity.pdbx_description
1 polymer ?
#
loop_
_entity_poly.entity_id
_entity_poly.type
_entity_poly.pdbx_seq_one_letter_code
_entity_poly.pdbx_strand_id
1 'polypeptide(L)'
;MARKATSSYGMRKSFEPKPVKNNKSESSEGKKIYTEYHRHRACPIQGCKSVVKRLSNHIRQVHRDIPVGSPFYKKILREARSAKTWKPSEQVKRFLTEEETKIKKCSLAESEDEVEVQTNNTEPSEEEQAIMESAEEAYSSNVEDEINVVSSFRSWLQSADGGRKDKKLSKQHASQLFRILQIIDPSLQFESLFNKTFVRDTFLKQAEAKYTADTVKAYLLSLRHFCSYVVAEKPESVAVDPALVQQIQEKARLWSMSYRKDSKRRYLEKMDNDLSNLVTPEMVNEYERSEAARSAVDLLEQLSGAHSLQVNQSMYTLVRDFILLEITIVNAHRSGVLANMTLEEYKAAKRVDDSMVISVKDHKTEDTHGPARVVLSLSLFSYLRLYVSEMRSQMEDSTSEEYGSNKRSVFLSWNGSKLESGQISTAINAAWRKGGMEGHVTSTIFRKSAFTKVHTRHKGMKSDLADLMAHKEGTAERFYRLKKKEKACVQAASSLPTIMRSAEPKKGVEDTLPTATTSHDV
;
A
#
# COMPACT_ATOMS: atom_id res chain seq x y z
N MET A 1 32.82 -23.33 40.46
CA MET A 1 33.87 -22.29 40.34
C MET A 1 34.01 -21.91 38.88
N ALA A 2 33.83 -20.63 38.54
CA ALA A 2 33.97 -20.11 37.19
C ALA A 2 35.16 -19.13 37.09
N ARG A 3 35.95 -19.23 36.02
CA ARG A 3 36.85 -18.20 35.46
C ARG A 3 36.76 -18.36 33.93
N LYS A 4 36.04 -17.53 33.17
CA LYS A 4 36.29 -16.15 32.64
C LYS A 4 37.48 -16.00 31.67
N ALA A 5 37.15 -15.69 30.41
CA ALA A 5 37.78 -14.68 29.53
C ALA A 5 36.81 -14.42 28.34
N THR A 6 35.98 -13.38 28.34
CA THR A 6 36.15 -12.03 27.73
C THR A 6 36.42 -12.00 26.22
N SER A 7 35.39 -11.65 25.44
CA SER A 7 35.51 -11.05 24.11
C SER A 7 34.84 -9.67 24.15
N SER A 8 35.58 -8.68 23.65
CA SER A 8 35.30 -7.25 23.62
C SER A 8 34.27 -6.91 22.54
N TYR A 9 33.06 -6.51 22.96
CA TYR A 9 32.23 -5.42 22.43
C TYR A 9 30.85 -5.56 23.09
N GLY A 10 30.56 -4.63 24.00
CA GLY A 10 29.58 -4.78 25.08
C GLY A 10 28.10 -4.60 24.69
N MET A 11 27.34 -5.61 25.09
CA MET A 11 25.95 -5.59 25.60
C MET A 11 24.78 -5.31 24.64
N ARG A 12 24.16 -6.42 24.21
CA ARG A 12 22.69 -6.55 24.16
C ARG A 12 22.13 -6.37 25.58
N LYS A 13 21.15 -5.48 25.76
CA LYS A 13 20.22 -5.58 26.90
C LYS A 13 19.18 -6.65 26.58
N SER A 14 19.13 -7.68 27.41
CA SER A 14 18.04 -8.63 27.50
C SER A 14 16.72 -7.90 27.77
N PHE A 15 15.75 -8.07 26.87
CA PHE A 15 14.35 -7.73 27.13
C PHE A 15 13.66 -8.94 27.73
N GLU A 16 13.82 -9.13 29.04
CA GLU A 16 12.79 -9.81 29.81
C GLU A 16 11.73 -8.76 30.17
N PRO A 17 10.47 -8.89 29.72
CA PRO A 17 9.42 -7.96 30.10
C PRO A 17 9.11 -8.10 31.58
N LYS A 18 9.41 -7.04 32.35
CA LYS A 18 8.95 -6.92 33.74
C LYS A 18 7.40 -6.91 33.78
N PRO A 19 6.77 -7.57 34.76
CA PRO A 19 5.32 -7.62 34.87
C PRO A 19 4.75 -6.22 35.10
N VAL A 20 3.88 -5.79 34.19
CA VAL A 20 3.15 -4.52 34.31
C VAL A 20 2.08 -4.70 35.39
N LYS A 21 2.21 -3.96 36.49
CA LYS A 21 1.16 -3.82 37.50
C LYS A 21 -0.03 -3.08 36.87
N ASN A 22 -1.15 -3.80 36.73
CA ASN A 22 -2.44 -3.25 36.32
C ASN A 22 -2.97 -2.31 37.41
N ASN A 23 -2.86 -1.00 37.21
CA ASN A 23 -3.78 -0.06 37.85
C ASN A 23 -4.94 0.16 36.87
N LYS A 24 -5.97 -0.69 36.98
CA LYS A 24 -7.28 -0.43 36.39
C LYS A 24 -7.93 0.73 37.16
N SER A 25 -8.08 1.87 36.52
CA SER A 25 -9.18 2.79 36.84
C SER A 25 -10.26 2.58 35.77
N GLU A 26 -11.32 1.89 36.16
CA GLU A 26 -12.55 1.80 35.39
C GLU A 26 -13.21 3.18 35.34
N SER A 27 -13.40 3.72 34.15
CA SER A 27 -14.43 4.70 33.87
C SER A 27 -14.98 4.41 32.48
N SER A 28 -16.28 4.13 32.44
CA SER A 28 -17.12 3.98 31.26
C SER A 28 -17.02 5.19 30.32
N GLU A 29 -17.28 4.94 29.04
CA GLU A 29 -17.32 5.88 27.91
C GLU A 29 -15.99 6.14 27.18
N GLY A 30 -15.99 5.75 25.90
CA GLY A 30 -14.83 5.81 25.04
C GLY A 30 -14.40 7.23 24.70
N LYS A 31 -13.17 7.59 25.10
CA LYS A 31 -12.28 8.53 24.42
C LYS A 31 -10.84 8.21 24.88
N LYS A 32 -9.96 7.84 23.95
CA LYS A 32 -8.52 7.73 24.25
C LYS A 32 -7.99 9.14 24.52
N ILE A 33 -7.77 9.47 25.79
CA ILE A 33 -7.09 10.70 26.21
C ILE A 33 -5.60 10.52 25.88
N TYR A 34 -5.10 11.21 24.85
CA TYR A 34 -3.66 11.39 24.69
C TYR A 34 -3.18 12.34 25.79
N THR A 35 -2.40 11.83 26.75
CA THR A 35 -1.70 12.68 27.71
C THR A 35 -0.62 13.47 26.97
N GLU A 36 -0.84 14.78 26.77
CA GLU A 36 0.12 15.67 26.14
C GLU A 36 1.32 15.90 27.10
N TYR A 37 2.42 15.16 26.91
CA TYR A 37 3.60 15.19 27.80
C TYR A 37 4.44 16.48 27.73
N HIS A 38 4.08 17.45 26.88
CA HIS A 38 4.87 18.66 26.65
C HIS A 38 4.20 19.91 27.24
N ARG A 39 4.60 20.25 28.47
CA ARG A 39 4.18 21.48 29.15
C ARG A 39 4.96 22.69 28.61
N HIS A 40 4.29 23.85 28.53
CA HIS A 40 4.91 25.11 28.17
C HIS A 40 5.98 25.53 29.20
N ARG A 41 7.15 25.95 28.71
CA ARG A 41 8.28 26.40 29.52
C ARG A 41 8.83 27.70 28.96
N ALA A 42 9.22 28.63 29.82
CA ALA A 42 9.95 29.82 29.43
C ALA A 42 11.37 29.44 28.98
N CYS A 43 11.89 30.14 27.97
CA CYS A 43 13.29 30.04 27.58
C CYS A 43 14.17 30.69 28.67
N PRO A 44 15.18 30.00 29.21
CA PRO A 44 16.04 30.56 30.25
C PRO A 44 17.22 31.38 29.70
N ILE A 45 17.30 31.61 28.38
CA ILE A 45 18.36 32.42 27.76
C ILE A 45 18.07 33.90 28.02
N GLN A 46 19.06 34.64 28.54
CA GLN A 46 18.92 36.07 28.84
C GLN A 46 18.47 36.86 27.59
N GLY A 47 17.47 37.73 27.78
CA GLY A 47 16.85 38.49 26.69
C GLY A 47 15.76 37.75 25.93
N CYS A 48 15.60 36.43 26.10
CA CYS A 48 14.55 35.66 25.42
C CYS A 48 13.29 35.56 26.29
N LYS A 49 12.17 36.12 25.82
CA LYS A 49 10.87 36.08 26.51
C LYS A 49 9.94 34.97 26.01
N SER A 50 10.43 34.06 25.17
CA SER A 50 9.59 33.03 24.55
C SER A 50 9.16 31.94 25.54
N VAL A 51 7.90 31.51 25.43
CA VAL A 51 7.33 30.38 26.16
C VAL A 51 6.91 29.31 25.14
N VAL A 52 7.50 28.11 25.23
CA VAL A 52 7.37 27.08 24.19
C VAL A 52 7.14 25.69 24.77
N LYS A 53 6.41 24.82 24.04
CA LYS A 53 6.23 23.41 24.40
C LYS A 53 7.51 22.58 24.20
N ARG A 54 8.31 22.91 23.18
CA ARG A 54 9.55 22.20 22.81
C ARG A 54 10.74 23.16 22.78
N LEU A 55 11.39 23.35 23.93
CA LEU A 55 12.51 24.26 24.07
C LEU A 55 13.71 23.90 23.17
N SER A 56 13.96 22.60 22.94
CA SER A 56 15.02 22.14 22.04
C SER A 56 14.86 22.66 20.62
N ASN A 57 13.63 22.73 20.11
CA ASN A 57 13.36 23.23 18.77
C ASN A 57 13.47 24.76 18.71
N HIS A 58 12.97 25.43 19.74
CA HIS A 58 13.09 26.88 19.86
C HIS A 58 14.55 27.35 19.88
N ILE A 59 15.41 26.69 20.66
CA ILE A 59 16.85 27.03 20.69
C ILE A 59 17.47 26.89 19.30
N ARG A 60 17.16 25.82 18.56
CA ARG A 60 17.66 25.63 17.19
C ARG A 60 17.21 26.72 16.21
N GLN A 61 16.02 27.27 16.40
CA GLN A 61 15.44 28.24 15.46
C GLN A 61 15.79 29.69 15.79
N VAL A 62 15.77 30.03 17.09
CA VAL A 62 15.89 31.41 17.61
C VAL A 62 17.29 31.70 18.16
N HIS A 63 18.02 30.68 18.63
CA HIS A 63 19.35 30.82 19.19
C HIS A 63 20.34 29.95 18.40
N ARG A 64 20.44 30.23 17.09
CA ARG A 64 21.24 29.46 16.11
C ARG A 64 22.72 29.39 16.49
N ASP A 65 23.19 30.38 17.24
CA ASP A 65 24.58 30.49 17.72
C ASP A 65 24.91 29.51 18.86
N ILE A 66 23.92 28.74 19.36
CA ILE A 66 24.11 27.70 20.37
C ILE A 66 24.15 26.33 19.67
N PRO A 67 25.32 25.69 19.54
CA PRO A 67 25.43 24.39 18.88
C PRO A 67 24.66 23.31 19.64
N VAL A 68 23.91 22.48 18.89
CA VAL A 68 23.15 21.36 19.43
C VAL A 68 24.11 20.37 20.09
N GLY A 69 23.85 20.03 21.35
CA GLY A 69 24.67 19.08 22.10
C GLY A 69 25.86 19.69 22.84
N SER A 70 26.13 21.00 22.68
CA SER A 70 27.15 21.71 23.47
C SER A 70 26.86 21.63 24.98
N PRO A 71 27.89 21.78 25.84
CA PRO A 71 27.71 21.82 27.30
C PRO A 71 26.69 22.88 27.73
N PHE A 72 26.73 24.05 27.07
CA PHE A 72 25.79 25.15 27.30
C PHE A 72 24.36 24.80 26.87
N TYR A 73 24.18 24.17 25.71
CA TYR A 73 22.88 23.66 25.24
C TYR A 73 22.25 22.68 26.24
N LYS A 74 23.05 21.73 26.77
CA LYS A 74 22.60 20.76 27.77
C LYS A 74 22.26 21.41 29.11
N LYS A 75 23.01 22.44 29.52
CA LYS A 75 22.75 23.24 30.74
C LYS A 75 21.39 23.96 30.64
N ILE A 76 21.13 24.65 29.53
CA ILE A 76 19.86 25.35 29.26
C ILE A 76 18.66 24.39 29.31
N LEU A 77 18.76 23.23 28.67
CA LEU A 77 17.68 22.24 28.70
C LEU A 77 17.43 21.66 30.10
N ARG A 78 18.48 21.56 30.94
CA ARG A 78 18.37 21.09 32.32
C ARG A 78 17.72 22.16 33.20
N GLU A 79 18.15 23.41 33.06
CA GLU A 79 17.62 24.57 33.79
C GLU A 79 16.13 24.80 33.51
N ALA A 80 15.72 24.70 32.24
CA ALA A 80 14.33 24.76 31.87
C ALA A 80 13.50 23.56 32.37
N ARG A 81 14.14 22.39 32.59
CA ARG A 81 13.47 21.22 33.18
C ARG A 81 13.17 21.42 34.66
N SER A 82 14.09 22.06 35.39
CA SER A 82 13.97 22.38 36.82
C SER A 82 13.06 23.59 37.12
N ALA A 83 12.80 24.46 36.14
CA ALA A 83 11.87 25.58 36.32
C ALA A 83 10.41 25.10 36.49
N LYS A 84 9.67 25.74 37.43
CA LYS A 84 8.23 25.50 37.63
C LYS A 84 7.47 25.77 36.32
N THR A 85 6.52 24.90 35.98
CA THR A 85 5.72 24.98 34.75
C THR A 85 4.91 26.27 34.72
N TRP A 86 4.98 27.01 33.61
CA TRP A 86 4.25 28.26 33.41
C TRP A 86 2.74 28.02 33.46
N LYS A 87 2.03 28.75 34.32
CA LYS A 87 0.56 28.80 34.37
C LYS A 87 0.09 30.12 33.72
N PRO A 88 -0.87 30.10 32.78
CA PRO A 88 -1.46 31.33 32.28
C PRO A 88 -2.18 32.07 33.40
N SER A 89 -1.99 33.40 33.49
CA SER A 89 -2.87 34.28 34.28
C SER A 89 -4.19 34.47 33.51
N GLU A 90 -5.33 34.41 34.18
CA GLU A 90 -6.69 34.34 33.61
C GLU A 90 -7.16 35.53 32.73
N GLN A 91 -6.32 36.51 32.42
CA GLN A 91 -6.75 37.75 31.76
C GLN A 91 -6.15 38.05 30.38
N VAL A 92 -5.77 37.05 29.58
CA VAL A 92 -5.39 37.30 28.17
C VAL A 92 -6.15 36.37 27.22
N LYS A 93 -7.42 36.70 26.97
CA LYS A 93 -8.04 36.39 25.68
C LYS A 93 -7.35 37.25 24.62
N ARG A 94 -6.41 36.68 23.86
CA ARG A 94 -5.86 37.31 22.66
C ARG A 94 -6.42 36.65 21.41
N PHE A 95 -7.15 37.46 20.67
CA PHE A 95 -7.40 37.33 19.24
C PHE A 95 -6.10 36.96 18.51
N LEU A 96 -6.12 35.87 17.75
CA LEU A 96 -5.11 35.55 16.75
C LEU A 96 -5.66 36.00 15.40
N THR A 97 -5.02 36.99 14.79
CA THR A 97 -5.29 37.40 13.41
C THR A 97 -4.70 36.38 12.42
N GLU A 98 -5.41 36.16 11.32
CA GLU A 98 -5.27 35.05 10.36
C GLU A 98 -4.01 35.08 9.48
N GLU A 99 -3.10 36.04 9.65
CA GLU A 99 -1.94 36.19 8.77
C GLU A 99 -0.71 35.36 9.21
N GLU A 100 -0.50 35.12 10.50
CA GLU A 100 0.71 34.41 10.98
C GLU A 100 0.63 32.88 10.82
N THR A 101 -0.56 32.32 10.65
CA THR A 101 -0.78 30.89 10.34
C THR A 101 -0.53 30.56 8.87
N LYS A 102 -0.50 31.55 7.97
CA LYS A 102 -0.32 31.33 6.53
C LYS A 102 1.15 31.12 6.16
N ILE A 103 2.08 31.79 6.85
CA ILE A 103 3.51 31.77 6.53
C ILE A 103 4.20 30.50 7.06
N LYS A 104 3.77 29.99 8.22
CA LYS A 104 4.40 28.80 8.85
C LYS A 104 3.90 27.46 8.30
N LYS A 105 2.80 27.46 7.54
CA LYS A 105 2.22 26.27 6.90
C LYS A 105 2.85 25.96 5.54
N CYS A 106 3.58 26.91 4.93
CA CYS A 106 4.24 26.70 3.64
C CYS A 106 5.56 25.90 3.73
N SER A 107 6.34 26.03 4.81
CA SER A 107 7.70 25.44 4.86
C SER A 107 7.80 24.03 5.48
N LEU A 108 6.73 23.50 6.04
CA LEU A 108 6.66 22.12 6.59
C LEU A 108 5.88 21.15 5.70
N ALA A 109 5.21 21.66 4.65
CA ALA A 109 4.41 20.86 3.73
C ALA A 109 5.26 20.09 2.70
N GLU A 110 6.45 20.59 2.36
CA GLU A 110 7.30 19.99 1.32
C GLU A 110 7.75 18.57 1.65
N SER A 111 8.01 18.24 2.93
CA SER A 111 8.44 16.90 3.34
C SER A 111 7.29 15.95 3.70
N GLU A 112 6.11 16.48 4.06
CA GLU A 112 4.95 15.65 4.39
C GLU A 112 4.12 15.31 3.15
N ASP A 113 4.10 16.14 2.10
CA ASP A 113 3.32 15.93 0.87
C ASP A 113 3.93 14.87 -0.08
N GLU A 114 5.26 14.72 -0.15
CA GLU A 114 5.86 13.58 -0.89
C GLU A 114 5.54 12.24 -0.21
N VAL A 115 5.53 12.23 1.12
CA VAL A 115 5.13 11.08 1.92
C VAL A 115 3.61 10.87 1.88
N GLU A 116 2.78 11.92 1.86
CA GLU A 116 1.31 11.79 1.73
C GLU A 116 0.88 11.34 0.33
N VAL A 117 1.55 11.76 -0.75
CA VAL A 117 1.26 11.23 -2.09
C VAL A 117 1.73 9.77 -2.20
N GLN A 118 2.85 9.39 -1.60
CA GLN A 118 3.28 7.98 -1.53
C GLN A 118 2.39 7.12 -0.60
N THR A 119 1.82 7.67 0.47
CA THR A 119 1.03 6.92 1.47
C THR A 119 -0.49 7.01 1.30
N ASN A 120 -1.00 7.99 0.56
CA ASN A 120 -2.40 8.11 0.13
C ASN A 120 -2.60 7.79 -1.36
N ASN A 121 -1.60 7.21 -2.03
CA ASN A 121 -1.89 6.35 -3.16
C ASN A 121 -2.73 5.20 -2.61
N THR A 122 -4.05 5.32 -2.71
CA THR A 122 -4.92 4.16 -2.88
C THR A 122 -4.23 3.33 -3.96
N GLU A 123 -3.57 2.24 -3.57
CA GLU A 123 -2.86 1.41 -4.55
C GLU A 123 -3.87 1.06 -5.65
N PRO A 124 -3.63 1.49 -6.91
CA PRO A 124 -4.49 1.04 -8.00
C PRO A 124 -4.49 -0.49 -7.97
N SER A 125 -5.64 -1.12 -8.21
CA SER A 125 -5.66 -2.59 -8.20
C SER A 125 -4.64 -3.11 -9.20
N GLU A 126 -4.18 -4.35 -8.99
CA GLU A 126 -3.31 -5.03 -9.96
C GLU A 126 -3.91 -4.97 -11.38
N GLU A 127 -5.24 -4.97 -11.50
CA GLU A 127 -5.99 -4.74 -12.76
C GLU A 127 -5.85 -3.32 -13.30
N GLU A 128 -6.02 -2.28 -12.48
CA GLU A 128 -5.87 -0.88 -12.93
C GLU A 128 -4.42 -0.57 -13.33
N GLN A 129 -3.45 -1.17 -12.63
CA GLN A 129 -2.04 -1.14 -13.01
C GLN A 129 -1.85 -1.87 -14.34
N ALA A 130 -2.37 -3.10 -14.49
CA ALA A 130 -2.24 -3.87 -15.74
C ALA A 130 -2.91 -3.20 -16.95
N ILE A 131 -4.07 -2.58 -16.77
CA ILE A 131 -4.78 -1.86 -17.85
C ILE A 131 -4.00 -0.61 -18.24
N MET A 132 -3.49 0.13 -17.25
CA MET A 132 -2.65 1.30 -17.50
C MET A 132 -1.34 0.90 -18.18
N GLU A 133 -0.69 -0.16 -17.70
CA GLU A 133 0.53 -0.74 -18.29
C GLU A 133 0.29 -1.21 -19.72
N SER A 134 -0.79 -1.95 -19.99
CA SER A 134 -1.13 -2.40 -21.34
C SER A 134 -1.44 -1.23 -22.28
N ALA A 135 -2.12 -0.19 -21.79
CA ALA A 135 -2.37 1.02 -22.57
C ALA A 135 -1.11 1.85 -22.81
N GLU A 136 -0.14 1.82 -21.89
CA GLU A 136 1.16 2.49 -22.02
C GLU A 136 2.12 1.68 -22.92
N GLU A 137 2.13 0.34 -22.84
CA GLU A 137 2.94 -0.56 -23.66
C GLU A 137 2.46 -0.63 -25.11
N ALA A 138 1.14 -0.71 -25.35
CA ALA A 138 0.58 -0.64 -26.70
C ALA A 138 0.84 0.72 -27.38
N TYR A 139 1.25 1.72 -26.59
CA TYR A 139 1.48 3.08 -27.04
C TYR A 139 2.95 3.50 -27.09
N SER A 140 3.84 2.79 -26.37
CA SER A 140 5.28 3.01 -26.41
C SER A 140 5.80 2.61 -27.79
N SER A 141 5.82 3.56 -28.72
CA SER A 141 6.51 3.40 -29.99
C SER A 141 8.02 3.48 -29.74
N ASN A 142 8.81 2.76 -30.55
CA ASN A 142 10.28 2.87 -30.54
C ASN A 142 10.80 4.33 -30.72
N VAL A 143 9.91 5.26 -31.10
CA VAL A 143 10.16 6.70 -31.22
C VAL A 143 10.50 7.35 -29.86
N GLU A 144 9.99 6.83 -28.75
CA GLU A 144 10.29 7.38 -27.41
C GLU A 144 11.76 7.23 -27.02
N ASP A 145 12.41 6.13 -27.43
CA ASP A 145 13.82 5.85 -27.13
C ASP A 145 14.79 6.60 -28.05
N GLU A 146 14.31 7.10 -29.19
CA GLU A 146 15.10 7.94 -30.12
C GLU A 146 15.20 9.40 -29.63
N ILE A 147 14.34 9.82 -28.70
CA ILE A 147 14.36 11.17 -28.15
C ILE A 147 15.30 11.24 -26.94
N ASN A 148 16.47 11.87 -27.14
CA ASN A 148 17.55 11.97 -26.14
C ASN A 148 17.08 12.47 -24.76
N VAL A 149 16.18 13.45 -24.71
CA VAL A 149 15.69 13.99 -23.42
C VAL A 149 14.85 12.97 -22.65
N VAL A 150 14.11 12.08 -23.32
CA VAL A 150 13.29 11.04 -22.68
C VAL A 150 14.18 9.94 -22.11
N SER A 151 15.18 9.49 -22.87
CA SER A 151 16.14 8.46 -22.41
C SER A 151 17.02 8.97 -21.27
N SER A 152 17.43 10.25 -21.31
CA SER A 152 18.16 10.92 -20.23
C SER A 152 17.29 11.05 -18.97
N PHE A 153 16.02 11.43 -19.11
CA PHE A 153 15.06 11.46 -18.00
C PHE A 153 14.84 10.07 -17.37
N ARG A 154 14.66 9.01 -18.20
CA ARG A 154 14.56 7.62 -17.73
C ARG A 154 15.78 7.19 -16.94
N SER A 155 16.96 7.59 -17.38
CA SER A 155 18.23 7.29 -16.71
C SER A 155 18.36 8.06 -15.40
N TRP A 156 17.96 9.33 -15.39
CA TRP A 156 17.94 10.16 -14.20
C TRP A 156 17.00 9.60 -13.12
N LEU A 157 15.79 9.13 -13.48
CA LEU A 157 14.85 8.50 -12.52
C LEU A 157 15.44 7.28 -11.79
N GLN A 158 16.34 6.55 -12.46
CA GLN A 158 17.05 5.39 -11.90
C GLN A 158 18.28 5.78 -11.07
N SER A 159 18.74 7.03 -11.20
CA SER A 159 19.88 7.56 -10.46
C SER A 159 19.52 7.88 -8.99
N ALA A 160 20.52 8.27 -8.20
CA ALA A 160 20.30 8.71 -6.83
C ALA A 160 19.43 9.98 -6.77
N ASP A 161 19.60 10.90 -7.73
CA ASP A 161 18.88 12.18 -7.79
C ASP A 161 17.42 12.00 -8.18
N GLY A 162 17.11 11.01 -9.01
CA GLY A 162 15.75 10.63 -9.38
C GLY A 162 15.05 9.68 -8.39
N GLY A 163 15.74 9.27 -7.31
CA GLY A 163 15.19 8.44 -6.25
C GLY A 163 15.27 6.93 -6.49
N ARG A 164 16.16 6.47 -7.39
CA ARG A 164 16.40 5.05 -7.70
C ARG A 164 15.14 4.27 -8.04
N LYS A 165 14.29 4.85 -8.87
CA LYS A 165 13.09 4.17 -9.35
C LYS A 165 13.50 2.95 -10.17
N ASP A 166 12.70 1.89 -10.10
CA ASP A 166 12.92 0.71 -10.90
C ASP A 166 12.70 1.02 -12.40
N LYS A 167 13.18 0.12 -13.26
CA LYS A 167 13.12 0.28 -14.72
C LYS A 167 11.68 0.41 -15.23
N LYS A 168 10.74 -0.35 -14.65
CA LYS A 168 9.34 -0.35 -15.07
C LYS A 168 8.69 0.99 -14.72
N LEU A 169 8.85 1.44 -13.48
CA LEU A 169 8.32 2.72 -13.03
C LEU A 169 8.94 3.91 -13.78
N SER A 170 10.24 3.82 -14.10
CA SER A 170 10.94 4.85 -14.88
C SER A 170 10.42 4.94 -16.31
N LYS A 171 10.19 3.78 -16.96
CA LYS A 171 9.57 3.71 -18.29
C LYS A 171 8.16 4.30 -18.26
N GLN A 172 7.36 3.92 -17.28
CA GLN A 172 6.00 4.45 -17.09
C GLN A 172 5.99 5.99 -16.96
N HIS A 173 6.81 6.57 -16.09
CA HIS A 173 6.85 8.02 -15.92
C HIS A 173 7.21 8.75 -17.23
N ALA A 174 8.15 8.20 -18.00
CA ALA A 174 8.54 8.74 -19.29
C ALA A 174 7.44 8.63 -20.35
N SER A 175 6.77 7.47 -20.48
CA SER A 175 5.66 7.29 -21.42
C SER A 175 4.46 8.16 -21.05
N GLN A 176 4.18 8.35 -19.75
CA GLN A 176 3.16 9.28 -19.28
C GLN A 176 3.48 10.72 -19.65
N LEU A 177 4.75 11.14 -19.49
CA LEU A 177 5.20 12.47 -19.89
C LEU A 177 5.04 12.68 -21.40
N PHE A 178 5.49 11.71 -22.20
CA PHE A 178 5.38 11.76 -23.66
C PHE A 178 3.92 11.85 -24.12
N ARG A 179 3.02 11.14 -23.42
CA ARG A 179 1.59 11.21 -23.70
C ARG A 179 0.97 12.57 -23.36
N ILE A 180 1.42 13.24 -22.28
CA ILE A 180 1.02 14.63 -22.02
C ILE A 180 1.45 15.50 -23.20
N LEU A 181 2.71 15.36 -23.60
CA LEU A 181 3.31 16.17 -24.67
C LEU A 181 2.54 16.05 -25.98
N GLN A 182 2.23 14.84 -26.43
CA GLN A 182 1.45 14.63 -27.66
C GLN A 182 0.03 15.22 -27.63
N ILE A 183 -0.59 15.24 -26.45
CA ILE A 183 -1.94 15.81 -26.29
C ILE A 183 -1.90 17.33 -26.39
N ILE A 184 -0.87 17.95 -25.83
CA ILE A 184 -0.77 19.42 -25.78
C ILE A 184 -0.07 20.03 -26.98
N ASP A 185 0.83 19.29 -27.62
CA ASP A 185 1.69 19.76 -28.69
C ASP A 185 2.07 18.62 -29.66
N PRO A 186 1.41 18.55 -30.83
CA PRO A 186 1.74 17.58 -31.86
C PRO A 186 3.18 17.69 -32.41
N SER A 187 3.85 18.83 -32.22
CA SER A 187 5.24 19.04 -32.65
C SER A 187 6.29 18.56 -31.64
N LEU A 188 5.84 17.98 -30.52
CA LEU A 188 6.66 17.33 -29.50
C LEU A 188 7.76 18.22 -28.90
N GLN A 189 7.49 19.52 -28.74
CA GLN A 189 8.41 20.45 -28.07
C GLN A 189 8.26 20.34 -26.55
N PHE A 190 9.32 19.97 -25.83
CA PHE A 190 9.28 19.76 -24.39
C PHE A 190 9.00 21.06 -23.61
N GLU A 191 9.33 22.20 -24.18
CA GLU A 191 8.99 23.54 -23.69
C GLU A 191 7.48 23.70 -23.45
N SER A 192 6.65 23.06 -24.28
CA SER A 192 5.18 23.10 -24.19
C SER A 192 4.66 22.52 -22.88
N LEU A 193 5.39 21.60 -22.24
CA LEU A 193 5.05 21.05 -20.92
C LEU A 193 5.07 22.12 -19.81
N PHE A 194 5.77 23.23 -20.03
CA PHE A 194 5.86 24.34 -19.09
C PHE A 194 4.85 25.46 -19.36
N ASN A 195 3.95 25.26 -20.32
CA ASN A 195 2.85 26.17 -20.57
C ASN A 195 1.61 25.76 -19.75
N LYS A 196 1.26 26.58 -18.76
CA LYS A 196 0.13 26.31 -17.84
C LYS A 196 -1.21 26.13 -18.56
N THR A 197 -1.43 26.87 -19.65
CA THR A 197 -2.68 26.85 -20.41
C THR A 197 -2.78 25.54 -21.17
N PHE A 198 -1.69 25.08 -21.78
CA PHE A 198 -1.65 23.81 -22.48
C PHE A 198 -1.90 22.62 -21.54
N VAL A 199 -1.21 22.57 -20.39
CA VAL A 199 -1.42 21.47 -19.44
C VAL A 199 -2.82 21.51 -18.83
N ARG A 200 -3.29 22.68 -18.37
CA ARG A 200 -4.60 22.79 -17.68
C ARG A 200 -5.78 22.70 -18.64
N ASP A 201 -5.75 23.46 -19.73
CA ASP A 201 -6.93 23.67 -20.57
C ASP A 201 -7.02 22.67 -21.72
N THR A 202 -5.92 22.00 -22.07
CA THR A 202 -5.90 20.95 -23.09
C THR A 202 -5.75 19.57 -22.46
N PHE A 203 -4.62 19.30 -21.78
CA PHE A 203 -4.36 17.95 -21.25
C PHE A 203 -5.37 17.54 -20.17
N LEU A 204 -5.57 18.34 -19.12
CA LEU A 204 -6.46 17.94 -18.02
C LEU A 204 -7.90 17.74 -18.47
N LYS A 205 -8.43 18.60 -19.36
CA LYS A 205 -9.80 18.42 -19.89
C LYS A 205 -9.97 17.10 -20.64
N GLN A 206 -9.00 16.73 -21.47
CA GLN A 206 -9.05 15.44 -22.17
C GLN A 206 -8.82 14.26 -21.22
N ALA A 207 -7.91 14.42 -20.26
CA ALA A 207 -7.57 13.40 -19.29
C ALA A 207 -8.75 13.08 -18.36
N GLU A 208 -9.53 14.08 -17.95
CA GLU A 208 -10.74 13.92 -17.14
C GLU A 208 -11.85 13.13 -17.85
N ALA A 209 -11.95 13.27 -19.17
CA ALA A 209 -12.92 12.52 -19.96
C ALA A 209 -12.51 11.05 -20.17
N LYS A 210 -11.21 10.76 -20.15
CA LYS A 210 -10.66 9.45 -20.53
C LYS A 210 -10.20 8.60 -19.34
N TYR A 211 -9.72 9.24 -18.27
CA TYR A 211 -8.98 8.58 -17.21
C TYR A 211 -9.59 8.78 -15.83
N THR A 212 -9.18 7.91 -14.93
CA THR A 212 -9.56 7.96 -13.52
C THR A 212 -8.80 9.10 -12.81
N ALA A 213 -9.38 9.64 -11.73
CA ALA A 213 -8.73 10.67 -10.92
C ALA A 213 -7.30 10.28 -10.47
N ASP A 214 -7.07 9.02 -10.09
CA ASP A 214 -5.75 8.55 -9.68
C ASP A 214 -4.77 8.39 -10.85
N THR A 215 -5.28 7.99 -12.02
CA THR A 215 -4.50 7.99 -13.27
C THR A 215 -4.06 9.42 -13.62
N VAL A 216 -4.96 10.40 -13.59
CA VAL A 216 -4.61 11.82 -13.84
C VAL A 216 -3.55 12.32 -12.84
N LYS A 217 -3.68 11.96 -11.56
CA LYS A 217 -2.66 12.28 -10.54
C LYS A 217 -1.30 11.63 -10.85
N ALA A 218 -1.26 10.42 -11.42
CA ALA A 218 -0.01 9.76 -11.83
C ALA A 218 0.68 10.52 -12.97
N TYR A 219 -0.07 10.94 -14.00
CA TYR A 219 0.46 11.81 -15.06
C TYR A 219 1.03 13.12 -14.50
N LEU A 220 0.31 13.77 -13.57
CA LEU A 220 0.78 14.98 -12.92
C LEU A 220 2.02 14.75 -12.05
N LEU A 221 2.17 13.57 -11.44
CA LEU A 221 3.37 13.19 -10.71
C LEU A 221 4.57 13.02 -11.66
N SER A 222 4.36 12.39 -12.82
CA SER A 222 5.38 12.27 -13.88
C SER A 222 5.84 13.64 -14.37
N LEU A 223 4.92 14.58 -14.58
CA LEU A 223 5.25 15.96 -14.92
C LEU A 223 6.08 16.64 -13.83
N ARG A 224 5.77 16.42 -12.54
CA ARG A 224 6.56 16.98 -11.43
C ARG A 224 7.96 16.38 -11.35
N HIS A 225 8.11 15.08 -11.61
CA HIS A 225 9.43 14.45 -11.71
C HIS A 225 10.24 15.05 -12.86
N PHE A 226 9.61 15.27 -14.02
CA PHE A 226 10.26 15.92 -15.14
C PHE A 226 10.68 17.36 -14.84
N CYS A 227 9.85 18.15 -14.15
CA CYS A 227 10.25 19.48 -13.68
C CYS A 227 11.49 19.43 -12.78
N SER A 228 11.57 18.43 -11.90
CA SER A 228 12.72 18.24 -11.00
C SER A 228 13.98 17.92 -11.79
N TYR A 229 13.86 17.03 -12.78
CA TYR A 229 14.94 16.69 -13.71
C TYR A 229 15.45 17.90 -14.48
N VAL A 230 14.57 18.73 -15.06
CA VAL A 230 14.98 19.91 -15.84
C VAL A 230 15.69 20.95 -14.97
N VAL A 231 15.25 21.14 -13.72
CA VAL A 231 15.92 22.04 -12.77
C VAL A 231 17.31 21.52 -12.38
N ALA A 232 17.45 20.21 -12.16
CA ALA A 232 18.69 19.57 -11.73
C ALA A 232 19.72 19.47 -12.85
N GLU A 233 19.34 18.89 -13.98
CA GLU A 233 20.25 18.49 -15.06
C GLU A 233 20.38 19.53 -16.18
N LYS A 234 19.41 20.45 -16.31
CA LYS A 234 19.40 21.51 -17.34
C LYS A 234 19.71 20.98 -18.75
N PRO A 235 18.90 20.04 -19.28
CA PRO A 235 19.17 19.42 -20.57
C PRO A 235 19.18 20.47 -21.69
N GLU A 236 20.17 20.39 -22.58
CA GLU A 236 20.38 21.38 -23.67
C GLU A 236 19.16 21.51 -24.61
N SER A 237 18.39 20.43 -24.76
CA SER A 237 17.20 20.37 -25.62
C SER A 237 15.95 20.97 -24.98
N VAL A 238 16.02 21.57 -23.79
CA VAL A 238 14.89 22.20 -23.09
C VAL A 238 15.31 23.57 -22.60
N ALA A 239 15.07 24.59 -23.42
CA ALA A 239 15.46 25.96 -23.10
C ALA A 239 14.33 26.71 -22.38
N VAL A 240 14.24 26.55 -21.07
CA VAL A 240 13.16 27.16 -20.26
C VAL A 240 13.70 27.84 -19.00
N ASP A 241 13.10 28.97 -18.64
CA ASP A 241 13.38 29.67 -17.39
C ASP A 241 13.07 28.76 -16.17
N PRO A 242 14.04 28.51 -15.27
CA PRO A 242 13.81 27.75 -14.04
C PRO A 242 12.61 28.24 -13.21
N ALA A 243 12.31 29.55 -13.23
CA ALA A 243 11.15 30.09 -12.53
C ALA A 243 9.81 29.58 -13.12
N LEU A 244 9.74 29.40 -14.44
CA LEU A 244 8.56 28.83 -15.10
C LEU A 244 8.41 27.34 -14.77
N VAL A 245 9.53 26.61 -14.72
CA VAL A 245 9.55 25.19 -14.35
C VAL A 245 9.01 24.99 -12.92
N GLN A 246 9.47 25.80 -11.96
CA GLN A 246 8.96 25.77 -10.59
C GLN A 246 7.48 26.13 -10.48
N GLN A 247 7.01 27.12 -11.25
CA GLN A 247 5.59 27.45 -11.30
C GLN A 247 4.74 26.26 -11.76
N ILE A 248 5.16 25.56 -12.81
CA ILE A 248 4.44 24.40 -13.34
C ILE A 248 4.46 23.23 -12.37
N GLN A 249 5.61 22.99 -11.72
CA GLN A 249 5.72 21.97 -10.69
C GLN A 249 4.72 22.20 -9.54
N GLU A 250 4.60 23.45 -9.08
CA GLU A 250 3.63 23.81 -8.02
C GLU A 250 2.18 23.74 -8.53
N LYS A 251 1.92 24.17 -9.77
CA LYS A 251 0.58 24.02 -10.37
C LYS A 251 0.17 22.56 -10.51
N ALA A 252 1.07 21.69 -10.95
CA ALA A 252 0.83 20.24 -11.03
C ALA A 252 0.53 19.63 -9.66
N ARG A 253 1.19 20.11 -8.59
CA ARG A 253 0.86 19.73 -7.21
C ARG A 253 -0.57 20.15 -6.85
N LEU A 254 -0.94 21.40 -7.11
CA LEU A 254 -2.28 21.93 -6.83
C LEU A 254 -3.38 21.22 -7.64
N TRP A 255 -3.15 20.93 -8.91
CA TRP A 255 -4.06 20.14 -9.74
C TRP A 255 -4.21 18.71 -9.20
N SER A 256 -3.11 18.08 -8.78
CA SER A 256 -3.18 16.75 -8.15
C SER A 256 -4.02 16.78 -6.86
N MET A 257 -3.92 17.86 -6.08
CA MET A 257 -4.73 18.05 -4.88
C MET A 257 -6.23 18.22 -5.17
N SER A 258 -6.63 18.83 -6.29
CA SER A 258 -8.06 19.01 -6.60
C SER A 258 -8.78 17.68 -6.84
N TYR A 259 -8.07 16.65 -7.32
CA TYR A 259 -8.63 15.31 -7.53
C TYR A 259 -8.76 14.47 -6.25
N ARG A 260 -8.31 14.95 -5.08
CA ARG A 260 -8.34 14.19 -3.81
C ARG A 260 -9.76 13.70 -3.47
N LYS A 261 -10.78 14.52 -3.69
CA LYS A 261 -12.18 14.16 -3.38
C LYS A 261 -12.70 13.07 -4.30
N ASP A 262 -12.41 13.14 -5.59
CA ASP A 262 -12.91 12.18 -6.58
C ASP A 262 -12.18 10.85 -6.50
N SER A 263 -10.86 10.86 -6.28
CA SER A 263 -10.08 9.66 -5.93
C SER A 263 -10.66 8.96 -4.70
N LYS A 264 -10.97 9.71 -3.64
CA LYS A 264 -11.58 9.15 -2.42
C LYS A 264 -12.98 8.59 -2.68
N ARG A 265 -13.78 9.23 -3.54
CA ARG A 265 -15.12 8.75 -3.91
C ARG A 265 -15.02 7.41 -4.64
N ARG A 266 -14.20 7.35 -5.69
CA ARG A 266 -13.92 6.12 -6.44
C ARG A 266 -13.41 5.00 -5.54
N TYR A 267 -12.52 5.31 -4.59
CA TYR A 267 -12.04 4.34 -3.62
C TYR A 267 -13.18 3.72 -2.81
N LEU A 268 -14.16 4.53 -2.37
CA LEU A 268 -15.31 4.04 -1.62
C LEU A 268 -16.25 3.20 -2.52
N GLU A 269 -16.50 3.62 -3.75
CA GLU A 269 -17.29 2.86 -4.74
C GLU A 269 -16.64 1.50 -5.05
N LYS A 270 -15.32 1.49 -5.27
CA LYS A 270 -14.55 0.27 -5.47
C LYS A 270 -14.62 -0.66 -4.27
N MET A 271 -14.49 -0.10 -3.06
CA MET A 271 -14.58 -0.86 -1.81
C MET A 271 -15.95 -1.53 -1.64
N ASP A 272 -17.03 -0.91 -2.12
CA ASP A 272 -18.38 -1.47 -2.12
C ASP A 272 -18.54 -2.58 -3.17
N ASN A 273 -18.02 -2.36 -4.39
CA ASN A 273 -17.98 -3.37 -5.45
C ASN A 273 -17.13 -4.59 -5.06
N ASP A 274 -15.99 -4.37 -4.41
CA ASP A 274 -15.16 -5.44 -3.84
C ASP A 274 -15.93 -6.26 -2.80
N LEU A 275 -16.79 -5.61 -2.01
CA LEU A 275 -17.59 -6.25 -0.97
C LEU A 275 -18.66 -7.17 -1.59
N SER A 276 -19.31 -6.75 -2.67
CA SER A 276 -20.27 -7.57 -3.40
C SER A 276 -19.62 -8.73 -4.13
N ASN A 277 -18.37 -8.58 -4.59
CA ASN A 277 -17.65 -9.60 -5.36
C ASN A 277 -16.76 -10.51 -4.49
N LEU A 278 -16.89 -10.49 -3.17
CA LEU A 278 -16.10 -11.37 -2.31
C LEU A 278 -16.40 -12.84 -2.60
N VAL A 279 -15.39 -13.55 -3.07
CA VAL A 279 -15.42 -15.02 -3.22
C VAL A 279 -15.75 -15.69 -1.88
N THR A 280 -16.75 -16.57 -1.88
CA THR A 280 -17.17 -17.34 -0.72
C THR A 280 -16.63 -18.78 -0.78
N PRO A 281 -16.57 -19.50 0.36
CA PRO A 281 -16.20 -20.93 0.34
C PRO A 281 -17.15 -21.78 -0.51
N GLU A 282 -18.41 -21.40 -0.61
CA GLU A 282 -19.40 -22.10 -1.43
C GLU A 282 -19.07 -21.96 -2.92
N MET A 283 -18.66 -20.76 -3.37
CA MET A 283 -18.21 -20.55 -4.75
C MET A 283 -16.92 -21.32 -5.07
N VAL A 284 -15.96 -21.39 -4.13
CA VAL A 284 -14.73 -22.20 -4.32
C VAL A 284 -15.08 -23.68 -4.47
N ASN A 285 -15.97 -24.19 -3.60
CA ASN A 285 -16.46 -25.56 -3.67
C ASN A 285 -17.16 -25.89 -5.00
N GLU A 286 -17.89 -24.94 -5.55
CA GLU A 286 -18.56 -25.07 -6.84
C GLU A 286 -17.55 -25.11 -7.98
N TYR A 287 -16.57 -24.20 -7.97
CA TYR A 287 -15.46 -24.18 -8.92
C TYR A 287 -14.68 -25.51 -8.94
N GLU A 288 -14.30 -26.03 -7.77
CA GLU A 288 -13.56 -27.30 -7.65
C GLU A 288 -14.33 -28.49 -8.24
N ARG A 289 -15.67 -28.42 -8.29
CA ARG A 289 -16.54 -29.46 -8.89
C ARG A 289 -16.87 -29.21 -10.35
N SER A 290 -16.49 -28.06 -10.89
CA SER A 290 -16.75 -27.68 -12.28
C SER A 290 -16.12 -28.66 -13.28
N GLU A 291 -16.67 -28.69 -14.48
CA GLU A 291 -16.11 -29.49 -15.58
C GLU A 291 -14.69 -29.04 -15.91
N ALA A 292 -14.42 -27.73 -15.94
CA ALA A 292 -13.09 -27.21 -16.24
C ALA A 292 -12.02 -27.64 -15.22
N ALA A 293 -12.35 -27.62 -13.93
CA ALA A 293 -11.43 -28.09 -12.89
C ALA A 293 -11.15 -29.60 -13.03
N ARG A 294 -12.20 -30.40 -13.25
CA ARG A 294 -12.05 -31.85 -13.48
C ARG A 294 -11.24 -32.15 -14.72
N SER A 295 -11.53 -31.50 -15.85
CA SER A 295 -10.75 -31.65 -17.09
C SER A 295 -9.28 -31.26 -16.93
N ALA A 296 -8.97 -30.24 -16.13
CA ALA A 296 -7.57 -29.88 -15.85
C ALA A 296 -6.85 -30.99 -15.06
N VAL A 297 -7.52 -31.58 -14.06
CA VAL A 297 -6.98 -32.72 -13.29
C VAL A 297 -6.84 -33.96 -14.17
N ASP A 298 -7.84 -34.30 -14.97
CA ASP A 298 -7.80 -35.44 -15.90
C ASP A 298 -6.61 -35.33 -16.88
N LEU A 299 -6.35 -34.13 -17.40
CA LEU A 299 -5.19 -33.87 -18.26
C LEU A 299 -3.87 -34.07 -17.52
N LEU A 300 -3.76 -33.61 -16.27
CA LEU A 300 -2.58 -33.81 -15.44
C LEU A 300 -2.34 -35.30 -15.14
N GLU A 301 -3.40 -36.05 -14.87
CA GLU A 301 -3.33 -37.50 -14.62
C GLU A 301 -2.88 -38.27 -15.88
N GLN A 302 -3.41 -37.90 -17.06
CA GLN A 302 -2.97 -38.47 -18.33
C GLN A 302 -1.48 -38.21 -18.60
N LEU A 303 -1.00 -37.00 -18.29
CA LEU A 303 0.43 -36.65 -18.40
C LEU A 303 1.32 -37.46 -17.44
N SER A 304 0.80 -37.86 -16.27
CA SER A 304 1.57 -38.71 -15.35
C SER A 304 1.82 -40.13 -15.88
N GLY A 305 1.10 -40.57 -16.91
CA GLY A 305 1.22 -41.92 -17.50
C GLY A 305 1.69 -41.94 -18.96
N ALA A 306 1.53 -40.84 -19.72
CA ALA A 306 1.82 -40.78 -21.15
C ALA A 306 3.07 -39.93 -21.44
N HIS A 307 4.09 -40.53 -22.07
CA HIS A 307 5.34 -39.85 -22.43
C HIS A 307 5.25 -39.03 -23.73
N SER A 308 4.06 -38.90 -24.34
CA SER A 308 3.91 -38.34 -25.70
C SER A 308 2.59 -37.61 -25.97
N LEU A 309 1.93 -37.05 -24.95
CA LEU A 309 0.75 -36.22 -25.19
C LEU A 309 1.21 -34.90 -25.86
N GLN A 310 0.80 -34.69 -27.11
CA GLN A 310 1.01 -33.39 -27.76
C GLN A 310 0.14 -32.35 -27.08
N VAL A 311 0.78 -31.44 -26.34
CA VAL A 311 0.10 -30.35 -25.65
C VAL A 311 -0.23 -29.27 -26.67
N ASN A 312 -1.50 -28.86 -26.74
CA ASN A 312 -1.91 -27.68 -27.50
C ASN A 312 -2.17 -26.49 -26.56
N GLN A 313 -2.37 -25.30 -27.15
CA GLN A 313 -2.59 -24.06 -26.41
C GLN A 313 -3.78 -24.12 -25.43
N SER A 314 -4.88 -24.78 -25.83
CA SER A 314 -6.09 -24.87 -24.99
C SER A 314 -5.81 -25.70 -23.74
N MET A 315 -5.19 -26.87 -23.90
CA MET A 315 -4.79 -27.75 -22.79
C MET A 315 -3.79 -27.04 -21.87
N TYR A 316 -2.77 -26.41 -22.45
CA TYR A 316 -1.75 -25.69 -21.70
C TYR A 316 -2.35 -24.58 -20.84
N THR A 317 -3.18 -23.72 -21.43
CA THR A 317 -3.79 -22.62 -20.71
C THR A 317 -4.81 -23.11 -19.68
N LEU A 318 -5.57 -24.17 -19.96
CA LEU A 318 -6.49 -24.77 -18.99
C LEU A 318 -5.77 -25.22 -17.72
N VAL A 319 -4.70 -26.02 -17.87
CA VAL A 319 -3.93 -26.55 -16.73
C VAL A 319 -3.18 -25.44 -16.00
N ARG A 320 -2.50 -24.55 -16.74
CA ARG A 320 -1.76 -23.42 -16.14
C ARG A 320 -2.68 -22.52 -15.32
N ASP A 321 -3.80 -22.12 -15.90
CA ASP A 321 -4.73 -21.18 -15.27
C ASP A 321 -5.40 -21.83 -14.05
N PHE A 322 -5.75 -23.13 -14.13
CA PHE A 322 -6.24 -23.93 -13.00
C PHE A 322 -5.23 -23.93 -11.84
N ILE A 323 -3.97 -24.28 -12.09
CA ILE A 323 -2.92 -24.29 -11.05
C ILE A 323 -2.73 -22.90 -10.43
N LEU A 324 -2.71 -21.84 -11.25
CA LEU A 324 -2.60 -20.46 -10.75
C LEU A 324 -3.75 -20.08 -9.80
N LEU A 325 -4.98 -20.47 -10.16
CA LEU A 325 -6.16 -20.21 -9.33
C LEU A 325 -6.12 -21.02 -8.03
N GLU A 326 -5.80 -22.31 -8.08
CA GLU A 326 -5.66 -23.17 -6.89
C GLU A 326 -4.61 -22.63 -5.90
N ILE A 327 -3.43 -22.23 -6.40
CA ILE A 327 -2.39 -21.62 -5.56
C ILE A 327 -2.90 -20.32 -4.93
N THR A 328 -3.65 -19.52 -5.70
CA THR A 328 -4.22 -18.23 -5.24
C THR A 328 -5.27 -18.44 -4.16
N ILE A 329 -6.13 -19.46 -4.27
CA ILE A 329 -7.16 -19.81 -3.29
C ILE A 329 -6.51 -20.14 -1.93
N VAL A 330 -5.46 -20.95 -1.94
CA VAL A 330 -4.82 -21.45 -0.71
C VAL A 330 -3.94 -20.38 -0.04
N ASN A 331 -3.24 -19.56 -0.82
CA ASN A 331 -2.22 -18.66 -0.29
C ASN A 331 -2.67 -17.20 -0.19
N ALA A 332 -3.63 -16.78 -1.02
CA ALA A 332 -4.04 -15.40 -1.16
C ALA A 332 -2.82 -14.45 -1.32
N HIS A 333 -1.87 -14.81 -2.18
CA HIS A 333 -0.74 -13.95 -2.51
C HIS A 333 -1.14 -12.85 -3.50
N ARG A 334 -0.31 -11.81 -3.61
CA ARG A 334 -0.41 -10.87 -4.73
C ARG A 334 0.03 -11.58 -6.01
N SER A 335 -0.51 -11.17 -7.16
CA SER A 335 -0.20 -11.87 -8.42
C SER A 335 1.29 -11.79 -8.79
N GLY A 336 1.98 -10.74 -8.34
CA GLY A 336 3.42 -10.57 -8.51
C GLY A 336 4.27 -11.70 -7.92
N VAL A 337 3.81 -12.36 -6.85
CA VAL A 337 4.52 -13.52 -6.26
C VAL A 337 4.55 -14.69 -7.24
N LEU A 338 3.44 -14.95 -7.93
CA LEU A 338 3.38 -16.03 -8.92
C LEU A 338 4.05 -15.63 -10.24
N ALA A 339 3.96 -14.35 -10.63
CA ALA A 339 4.63 -13.82 -11.81
C ALA A 339 6.17 -13.94 -11.71
N ASN A 340 6.72 -13.77 -10.51
CA ASN A 340 8.17 -13.78 -10.28
C ASN A 340 8.72 -15.10 -9.76
N MET A 341 7.87 -16.10 -9.50
CA MET A 341 8.32 -17.42 -9.05
C MET A 341 9.25 -18.05 -10.09
N THR A 342 10.47 -18.39 -9.68
CA THR A 342 11.46 -18.99 -10.57
C THR A 342 11.54 -20.52 -10.46
N LEU A 343 12.04 -21.17 -11.50
CA LEU A 343 12.34 -22.61 -11.51
C LEU A 343 13.37 -22.99 -10.43
N GLU A 344 14.33 -22.11 -10.13
CA GLU A 344 15.31 -22.34 -9.07
C GLU A 344 14.64 -22.39 -7.70
N GLU A 345 13.75 -21.43 -7.42
CA GLU A 345 12.97 -21.40 -6.17
C GLU A 345 12.00 -22.58 -6.07
N TYR A 346 11.33 -22.94 -7.18
CA TYR A 346 10.50 -24.13 -7.27
C TYR A 346 11.30 -25.42 -7.00
N LYS A 347 12.48 -25.59 -7.62
CA LYS A 347 13.35 -26.75 -7.39
C LYS A 347 13.90 -26.79 -5.96
N ALA A 348 14.07 -25.63 -5.34
CA ALA A 348 14.49 -25.48 -3.96
C ALA A 348 13.34 -25.61 -2.94
N ALA A 349 12.13 -25.99 -3.37
CA ALA A 349 10.99 -26.21 -2.49
C ALA A 349 11.34 -27.19 -1.36
N LYS A 350 10.89 -26.86 -0.15
CA LYS A 350 11.16 -27.67 1.04
C LYS A 350 9.87 -28.28 1.56
N ARG A 351 9.93 -29.55 1.94
CA ARG A 351 8.86 -30.16 2.70
C ARG A 351 8.89 -29.61 4.12
N VAL A 352 7.76 -29.08 4.57
CA VAL A 352 7.51 -28.65 5.94
C VAL A 352 6.20 -29.32 6.34
N ASP A 353 6.27 -30.23 7.31
CA ASP A 353 5.15 -31.10 7.68
C ASP A 353 4.56 -31.84 6.46
N ASP A 354 3.25 -31.69 6.22
CA ASP A 354 2.51 -32.28 5.10
C ASP A 354 2.34 -31.33 3.91
N SER A 355 3.20 -30.32 3.82
CA SER A 355 3.16 -29.32 2.74
C SER A 355 4.52 -29.08 2.11
N MET A 356 4.50 -28.59 0.87
CA MET A 356 5.66 -28.08 0.16
C MET A 356 5.66 -26.56 0.23
N VAL A 357 6.80 -25.97 0.58
CA VAL A 357 6.97 -24.52 0.71
C VAL A 357 7.99 -24.03 -0.29
N ILE A 358 7.57 -23.16 -1.19
CA ILE A 358 8.42 -22.43 -2.14
C ILE A 358 8.66 -21.03 -1.59
N SER A 359 9.93 -20.61 -1.51
CA SER A 359 10.30 -19.27 -1.06
C SER A 359 10.59 -18.37 -2.26
N VAL A 360 9.68 -17.44 -2.55
CA VAL A 360 9.81 -16.48 -3.65
C VAL A 360 10.39 -15.18 -3.12
N LYS A 361 11.57 -14.80 -3.62
CA LYS A 361 12.30 -13.62 -3.17
C LYS A 361 11.74 -12.36 -3.80
N ASP A 362 11.70 -12.32 -5.13
CA ASP A 362 11.32 -11.12 -5.88
C ASP A 362 9.82 -10.82 -5.79
N HIS A 363 9.43 -10.02 -4.79
CA HIS A 363 8.08 -9.46 -4.66
C HIS A 363 8.11 -8.09 -3.99
N LYS A 364 7.01 -7.34 -4.17
CA LYS A 364 6.87 -5.93 -3.74
C LYS A 364 7.29 -5.64 -2.30
N THR A 365 7.19 -6.63 -1.41
CA THR A 365 7.36 -6.44 0.04
C THR A 365 8.55 -7.21 0.62
N GLU A 366 9.43 -7.74 -0.23
CA GLU A 366 10.59 -8.54 0.19
C GLU A 366 11.44 -7.82 1.23
N ASP A 367 11.78 -6.55 0.99
CA ASP A 367 12.62 -5.74 1.89
C ASP A 367 12.04 -5.58 3.30
N THR A 368 10.72 -5.74 3.44
CA THR A 368 10.03 -5.55 4.73
C THR A 368 9.67 -6.88 5.40
N HIS A 369 9.25 -7.87 4.61
CA HIS A 369 8.64 -9.11 5.11
C HIS A 369 9.48 -10.36 4.79
N GLY A 370 10.59 -10.21 4.08
CA GLY A 370 11.38 -11.31 3.55
C GLY A 370 10.67 -12.03 2.39
N PRO A 371 11.19 -13.19 1.97
CA PRO A 371 10.62 -13.97 0.88
C PRO A 371 9.16 -14.39 1.14
N ALA A 372 8.32 -14.31 0.12
CA ALA A 372 6.96 -14.82 0.18
C ALA A 372 6.98 -16.36 0.22
N ARG A 373 6.22 -16.95 1.15
CA ARG A 373 6.11 -18.40 1.29
C ARG A 373 4.87 -18.87 0.57
N VAL A 374 5.05 -19.55 -0.56
CA VAL A 374 3.96 -20.23 -1.27
C VAL A 374 3.87 -21.65 -0.73
N VAL A 375 2.79 -21.92 0.00
CA VAL A 375 2.50 -23.19 0.66
C VAL A 375 1.54 -23.99 -0.21
N LEU A 376 1.92 -25.23 -0.52
CA LEU A 376 1.19 -26.13 -1.40
C LEU A 376 0.99 -27.48 -0.70
N SER A 377 -0.20 -28.06 -0.83
CA SER A 377 -0.41 -29.46 -0.45
C SER A 377 0.45 -30.37 -1.33
N LEU A 378 0.68 -31.62 -0.89
CA LEU A 378 1.43 -32.59 -1.68
C LEU A 378 0.78 -32.83 -3.05
N SER A 379 -0.55 -32.87 -3.12
CA SER A 379 -1.30 -33.03 -4.38
C SER A 379 -1.12 -31.84 -5.31
N LEU A 380 -1.29 -30.61 -4.80
CA LEU A 380 -1.14 -29.40 -5.62
C LEU A 380 0.32 -29.20 -6.08
N PHE A 381 1.30 -29.56 -5.24
CA PHE A 381 2.69 -29.58 -5.66
C PHE A 381 2.97 -30.64 -6.73
N SER A 382 2.31 -31.81 -6.68
CA SER A 382 2.40 -32.82 -7.73
C SER A 382 1.84 -32.32 -9.06
N TYR A 383 0.72 -31.60 -9.04
CA TYR A 383 0.15 -30.95 -10.23
C TYR A 383 1.09 -29.88 -10.79
N LEU A 384 1.66 -29.03 -9.93
CA LEU A 384 2.67 -28.06 -10.35
C LEU A 384 3.88 -28.75 -10.96
N ARG A 385 4.34 -29.86 -10.39
CA ARG A 385 5.46 -30.65 -10.92
C ARG A 385 5.17 -31.19 -12.31
N LEU A 386 4.01 -31.81 -12.51
CA LEU A 386 3.60 -32.35 -13.82
C LEU A 386 3.46 -31.24 -14.87
N TYR A 387 2.88 -30.09 -14.49
CA TYR A 387 2.85 -28.92 -15.36
C TYR A 387 4.27 -28.48 -15.74
N VAL A 388 5.19 -28.37 -14.77
CA VAL A 388 6.57 -27.93 -15.03
C VAL A 388 7.34 -28.93 -15.90
N SER A 389 7.23 -30.24 -15.63
CA SER A 389 8.02 -31.26 -16.32
C SER A 389 7.47 -31.61 -17.70
N GLU A 390 6.14 -31.65 -17.87
CA GLU A 390 5.52 -32.17 -19.09
C GLU A 390 4.98 -31.08 -20.02
N MET A 391 4.47 -29.96 -19.48
CA MET A 391 3.80 -28.93 -20.29
C MET A 391 4.68 -27.70 -20.50
N ARG A 392 5.20 -27.13 -19.40
CA ARG A 392 6.04 -25.93 -19.42
C ARG A 392 7.36 -26.17 -20.17
N SER A 393 7.94 -27.36 -20.04
CA SER A 393 9.18 -27.76 -20.73
C SER A 393 9.05 -27.71 -22.26
N GLN A 394 7.86 -27.95 -22.81
CA GLN A 394 7.61 -27.87 -24.26
C GLN A 394 7.66 -26.43 -24.80
N MET A 395 7.55 -25.43 -23.91
CA MET A 395 7.62 -24.00 -24.27
C MET A 395 9.06 -23.46 -24.20
N GLU A 396 10.05 -24.31 -23.87
CA GLU A 396 11.47 -23.96 -23.85
C GLU A 396 12.06 -24.04 -25.27
N ASP A 397 11.82 -23.02 -26.10
CA ASP A 397 12.45 -22.97 -27.42
C ASP A 397 13.98 -22.74 -27.32
N SER A 398 14.72 -23.55 -28.08
CA SER A 398 16.17 -23.71 -28.03
C SER A 398 16.97 -22.60 -28.76
N THR A 399 16.30 -21.61 -29.34
CA THR A 399 16.90 -20.73 -30.37
C THR A 399 17.08 -19.26 -30.00
N SER A 400 16.71 -18.82 -28.80
CA SER A 400 16.94 -17.42 -28.37
C SER A 400 17.87 -17.34 -27.15
N GLU A 401 19.11 -16.93 -27.40
CA GLU A 401 20.13 -16.62 -26.38
C GLU A 401 19.86 -15.25 -25.69
N GLU A 402 18.87 -14.48 -26.15
CA GLU A 402 18.78 -13.04 -25.84
C GLU A 402 17.98 -12.68 -24.57
N TYR A 403 17.30 -13.61 -23.90
CA TYR A 403 16.51 -13.30 -22.68
C TYR A 403 16.61 -14.39 -21.60
N GLY A 404 17.78 -14.53 -20.98
CA GLY A 404 18.01 -15.45 -19.86
C GLY A 404 17.12 -15.24 -18.62
N SER A 405 16.40 -14.11 -18.53
CA SER A 405 15.46 -13.81 -17.42
C SER A 405 14.09 -14.47 -17.58
N ASN A 406 13.55 -14.55 -18.80
CA ASN A 406 12.19 -15.07 -19.02
C ASN A 406 12.13 -16.60 -18.87
N LYS A 407 13.20 -17.31 -19.29
CA LYS A 407 13.32 -18.78 -19.19
C LYS A 407 13.36 -19.30 -17.76
N ARG A 408 13.57 -18.43 -16.77
CA ARG A 408 13.64 -18.80 -15.35
C ARG A 408 12.27 -18.84 -14.67
N SER A 409 11.22 -18.27 -15.25
CA SER A 409 9.91 -18.16 -14.58
C SER A 409 9.14 -19.48 -14.63
N VAL A 410 8.41 -19.83 -13.56
CA VAL A 410 7.59 -21.05 -13.49
C VAL A 410 6.40 -20.95 -14.45
N PHE A 411 5.69 -19.83 -14.45
CA PHE A 411 4.52 -19.65 -15.28
C PHE A 411 4.85 -18.88 -16.55
N LEU A 412 4.66 -19.55 -17.69
CA LEU A 412 4.89 -18.97 -19.01
C LEU A 412 3.59 -18.83 -19.79
N SER A 413 3.60 -17.86 -20.69
CA SER A 413 2.72 -17.76 -21.83
C SER A 413 2.86 -18.98 -22.76
N TRP A 414 1.87 -19.21 -23.62
CA TRP A 414 1.95 -20.24 -24.66
C TRP A 414 3.10 -19.99 -25.65
N ASN A 415 3.52 -18.74 -25.82
CA ASN A 415 4.68 -18.38 -26.65
C ASN A 415 6.01 -18.41 -25.88
N GLY A 416 6.06 -19.02 -24.69
CA GLY A 416 7.27 -19.09 -23.86
C GLY A 416 7.67 -17.79 -23.14
N SER A 417 6.90 -16.71 -23.26
CA SER A 417 7.19 -15.45 -22.56
C SER A 417 6.80 -15.52 -21.08
N LYS A 418 7.53 -14.82 -20.21
CA LYS A 418 7.16 -14.64 -18.79
C LYS A 418 5.78 -13.97 -18.69
N LEU A 419 4.94 -14.45 -17.79
CA LEU A 419 3.68 -13.77 -17.47
C LEU A 419 3.90 -12.63 -16.48
N GLU A 420 3.43 -11.44 -16.84
CA GLU A 420 3.39 -10.29 -15.95
C GLU A 420 2.30 -10.42 -14.88
N SER A 421 2.42 -9.66 -13.79
CA SER A 421 1.46 -9.66 -12.67
C SER A 421 0.01 -9.45 -13.12
N GLY A 422 -0.21 -8.59 -14.12
CA GLY A 422 -1.52 -8.38 -14.73
C GLY A 422 -2.06 -9.61 -15.47
N GLN A 423 -1.19 -10.27 -16.24
CA GLN A 423 -1.55 -11.47 -17.01
C GLN A 423 -1.83 -12.66 -16.10
N ILE A 424 -1.13 -12.77 -14.95
CA ILE A 424 -1.47 -13.75 -13.91
C ILE A 424 -2.90 -13.51 -13.39
N SER A 425 -3.28 -12.26 -13.11
CA SER A 425 -4.64 -11.93 -12.70
C SER A 425 -5.67 -12.27 -13.79
N THR A 426 -5.35 -12.02 -15.07
CA THR A 426 -6.19 -12.43 -16.20
C THR A 426 -6.34 -13.94 -16.28
N ALA A 427 -5.26 -14.71 -16.08
CA ALA A 427 -5.28 -16.18 -16.07
C ALA A 427 -6.15 -16.73 -14.93
N ILE A 428 -6.01 -16.18 -13.72
CA ILE A 428 -6.86 -16.53 -12.57
C ILE A 428 -8.34 -16.32 -12.89
N ASN A 429 -8.69 -15.15 -13.46
CA ASN A 429 -10.07 -14.86 -13.86
C ASN A 429 -10.56 -15.78 -15.00
N ALA A 430 -9.67 -16.12 -15.94
CA ALA A 430 -9.99 -17.03 -17.03
C ALA A 430 -10.32 -18.45 -16.52
N ALA A 431 -9.55 -18.97 -15.55
CA ALA A 431 -9.86 -20.24 -14.90
C ALA A 431 -11.22 -20.20 -14.19
N TRP A 432 -11.48 -19.13 -13.42
CA TRP A 432 -12.76 -18.94 -12.73
C TRP A 432 -13.94 -18.96 -13.71
N ARG A 433 -13.85 -18.21 -14.80
CA ARG A 433 -14.88 -18.15 -15.85
C ARG A 433 -15.04 -19.46 -16.60
N LYS A 434 -13.95 -20.17 -16.90
CA LYS A 434 -14.01 -21.51 -17.54
C LYS A 434 -14.74 -22.51 -16.64
N GLY A 435 -14.65 -22.36 -15.32
CA GLY A 435 -15.43 -23.16 -14.37
C GLY A 435 -16.94 -22.83 -14.34
N GLY A 436 -17.42 -21.89 -15.16
CA GLY A 436 -18.82 -21.46 -15.17
C GLY A 436 -19.17 -20.48 -14.05
N MET A 437 -18.18 -19.98 -13.31
CA MET A 437 -18.42 -19.11 -12.16
C MET A 437 -18.76 -17.68 -12.58
N GLU A 438 -19.71 -17.08 -11.86
CA GLU A 438 -20.07 -15.67 -12.04
C GLU A 438 -19.07 -14.72 -11.35
N GLY A 439 -19.05 -13.47 -11.82
CA GLY A 439 -18.23 -12.40 -11.27
C GLY A 439 -16.83 -12.30 -11.88
N HIS A 440 -16.19 -11.16 -11.65
CA HIS A 440 -14.78 -10.94 -11.97
C HIS A 440 -13.93 -11.19 -10.72
N VAL A 441 -12.90 -12.04 -10.81
CA VAL A 441 -12.01 -12.34 -9.69
C VAL A 441 -10.56 -12.05 -10.01
N THR A 442 -9.80 -11.63 -9.00
CA THR A 442 -8.35 -11.44 -9.08
C THR A 442 -7.67 -11.84 -7.79
N SER A 443 -6.33 -11.95 -7.82
CA SER A 443 -5.51 -12.16 -6.62
C SER A 443 -5.90 -11.19 -5.49
N THR A 444 -6.14 -9.92 -5.83
CA THR A 444 -6.61 -8.91 -4.87
C THR A 444 -7.99 -9.21 -4.25
N ILE A 445 -8.94 -9.75 -5.03
CA ILE A 445 -10.27 -10.14 -4.51
C ILE A 445 -10.14 -11.37 -3.59
N PHE A 446 -9.39 -12.40 -3.99
CA PHE A 446 -9.11 -13.56 -3.12
C PHE A 446 -8.46 -13.14 -1.79
N ARG A 447 -7.50 -12.19 -1.85
CA ARG A 447 -6.89 -11.56 -0.67
C ARG A 447 -7.92 -10.93 0.27
N LYS A 448 -8.82 -10.11 -0.28
CA LYS A 448 -9.90 -9.47 0.47
C LYS A 448 -10.87 -10.48 1.07
N SER A 449 -11.21 -11.52 0.31
CA SER A 449 -12.09 -12.61 0.74
C SER A 449 -11.51 -13.41 1.90
N ALA A 450 -10.26 -13.88 1.76
CA ALA A 450 -9.56 -14.63 2.79
C ALA A 450 -9.51 -13.85 4.11
N PHE A 451 -9.08 -12.58 4.05
CA PHE A 451 -9.00 -11.75 5.25
C PHE A 451 -10.38 -11.47 5.87
N THR A 452 -11.39 -11.15 5.04
CA THR A 452 -12.75 -10.90 5.54
C THR A 452 -13.31 -12.13 6.24
N LYS A 453 -13.09 -13.34 5.70
CA LYS A 453 -13.57 -14.59 6.28
C LYS A 453 -12.83 -14.95 7.57
N VAL A 454 -11.50 -14.94 7.58
CA VAL A 454 -10.69 -15.24 8.77
C VAL A 454 -10.98 -14.25 9.89
N HIS A 455 -11.10 -12.96 9.60
CA HIS A 455 -11.38 -11.97 10.64
C HIS A 455 -12.80 -12.05 11.20
N THR A 456 -13.77 -12.58 10.44
CA THR A 456 -15.16 -12.76 10.91
C THR A 456 -15.37 -14.05 11.68
N ARG A 457 -14.74 -15.16 11.26
CA ARG A 457 -14.98 -16.51 11.83
C ARG A 457 -13.79 -17.12 12.59
N HIS A 458 -12.55 -16.69 12.32
CA HIS A 458 -11.31 -17.31 12.84
C HIS A 458 -10.34 -16.26 13.40
N LYS A 459 -10.77 -15.50 14.42
CA LYS A 459 -10.02 -14.34 14.93
C LYS A 459 -8.60 -14.66 15.41
N GLY A 460 -8.30 -15.91 15.79
CA GLY A 460 -6.98 -16.35 16.24
C GLY A 460 -5.94 -16.49 15.14
N MET A 461 -6.36 -16.68 13.88
CA MET A 461 -5.47 -16.93 12.73
C MET A 461 -5.04 -15.65 12.00
N LYS A 462 -5.34 -14.46 12.54
CA LYS A 462 -5.09 -13.20 11.82
C LYS A 462 -3.61 -12.92 11.61
N SER A 463 -2.79 -13.17 12.63
CA SER A 463 -1.33 -12.97 12.56
C SER A 463 -0.74 -13.96 11.56
N ASP A 464 -1.12 -15.23 11.66
CA ASP A 464 -0.64 -16.29 10.76
C ASP A 464 -1.03 -16.01 9.30
N LEU A 465 -2.26 -15.52 9.06
CA LEU A 465 -2.70 -15.11 7.73
C LEU A 465 -1.91 -13.89 7.22
N ALA A 466 -1.61 -12.93 8.08
CA ALA A 466 -0.82 -11.76 7.69
C ALA A 466 0.61 -12.14 7.28
N ASP A 467 1.22 -13.08 8.01
CA ASP A 467 2.51 -13.66 7.68
C ASP A 467 2.44 -14.47 6.38
N LEU A 468 1.39 -15.29 6.19
CA LEU A 468 1.16 -16.04 4.96
C LEU A 468 1.05 -15.10 3.76
N MET A 469 0.32 -13.99 3.86
CA MET A 469 0.08 -13.04 2.77
C MET A 469 1.20 -12.00 2.60
N ALA A 470 2.28 -12.10 3.40
CA ALA A 470 3.42 -11.19 3.47
C ALA A 470 3.00 -9.71 3.63
N HIS A 471 2.20 -9.39 4.66
CA HIS A 471 1.77 -8.01 4.92
C HIS A 471 1.71 -7.64 6.41
N LYS A 472 1.57 -6.34 6.70
CA LYS A 472 1.29 -5.83 8.05
C LYS A 472 -0.19 -5.97 8.40
N GLU A 473 -0.51 -6.40 9.62
CA GLU A 473 -1.90 -6.49 10.11
C GLU A 473 -2.69 -5.17 9.98
N GLY A 474 -2.03 -4.03 10.19
CA GLY A 474 -2.65 -2.71 10.08
C GLY A 474 -3.14 -2.37 8.68
N THR A 475 -2.43 -2.83 7.64
CA THR A 475 -2.87 -2.71 6.24
C THR A 475 -4.15 -3.52 6.04
N ALA A 476 -4.18 -4.73 6.58
CA ALA A 476 -5.34 -5.60 6.46
C ALA A 476 -6.57 -5.05 7.20
N GLU A 477 -6.37 -4.39 8.34
CA GLU A 477 -7.41 -3.67 9.08
C GLU A 477 -8.01 -2.48 8.31
N ARG A 478 -7.19 -1.74 7.54
CA ARG A 478 -7.64 -0.57 6.76
C ARG A 478 -8.34 -0.94 5.46
N PHE A 479 -7.82 -1.95 4.75
CA PHE A 479 -8.22 -2.23 3.36
C PHE A 479 -9.17 -3.43 3.22
N TYR A 480 -9.19 -4.36 4.18
CA TYR A 480 -9.91 -5.63 4.01
C TYR A 480 -11.07 -5.81 5.00
N ARG A 481 -11.35 -4.83 5.87
CA ARG A 481 -12.49 -4.86 6.81
C ARG A 481 -13.76 -4.28 6.21
N LEU A 482 -14.23 -4.88 5.11
CA LEU A 482 -15.36 -4.36 4.34
C LEU A 482 -16.69 -4.46 5.13
N LYS A 483 -16.97 -5.60 5.79
CA LYS A 483 -18.25 -5.87 6.51
C LYS A 483 -18.41 -5.24 7.90
N LYS A 484 -17.38 -4.59 8.47
CA LYS A 484 -17.42 -4.13 9.88
C LYS A 484 -18.29 -2.87 10.05
N LYS A 485 -18.24 -1.95 9.09
CA LYS A 485 -18.99 -0.68 9.16
C LYS A 485 -20.49 -0.92 9.09
N GLU A 486 -20.94 -1.76 8.16
CA GLU A 486 -22.34 -2.13 8.02
C GLU A 486 -22.91 -2.74 9.30
N LYS A 487 -22.22 -3.74 9.88
CA LYS A 487 -22.65 -4.34 11.16
C LYS A 487 -22.69 -3.33 12.31
N ALA A 488 -21.72 -2.41 12.38
CA ALA A 488 -21.72 -1.36 13.39
C ALA A 488 -22.88 -0.37 13.18
N CYS A 489 -23.19 -0.02 11.93
CA CYS A 489 -24.35 0.80 11.59
C CYS A 489 -25.66 0.10 11.98
N VAL A 490 -25.82 -1.19 11.67
CA VAL A 490 -27.00 -1.98 12.07
C VAL A 490 -27.12 -2.02 13.60
N GLN A 491 -26.06 -2.34 14.32
CA GLN A 491 -26.06 -2.36 15.78
C GLN A 491 -26.41 -1.00 16.38
N ALA A 492 -25.84 0.08 15.84
CA ALA A 492 -26.15 1.44 16.26
C ALA A 492 -27.61 1.78 15.96
N ALA A 493 -28.11 1.49 14.75
CA ALA A 493 -29.48 1.74 14.34
C ALA A 493 -30.51 0.90 15.13
N SER A 494 -30.15 -0.30 15.59
CA SER A 494 -30.99 -1.12 16.47
C SER A 494 -31.01 -0.59 17.91
N SER A 495 -29.91 0.00 18.38
CA SER A 495 -29.79 0.52 19.76
C SER A 495 -30.33 1.95 19.90
N LEU A 496 -30.22 2.76 18.84
CA LEU A 496 -30.56 4.17 18.84
C LEU A 496 -32.03 4.46 19.17
N PRO A 497 -33.04 3.70 18.70
CA PRO A 497 -34.43 3.91 19.08
C PRO A 497 -34.65 3.76 20.58
N THR A 498 -34.02 2.76 21.22
CA THR A 498 -34.11 2.58 22.67
C THR A 498 -33.48 3.77 23.39
N ILE A 499 -32.26 4.16 23.01
CA ILE A 499 -31.55 5.30 23.62
C ILE A 499 -32.34 6.61 23.46
N MET A 500 -32.88 6.86 22.26
CA MET A 500 -33.56 8.12 21.94
C MET A 500 -35.03 8.17 22.40
N ARG A 501 -35.66 7.02 22.69
CA ARG A 501 -37.07 6.94 23.13
C ARG A 501 -37.23 6.58 24.60
N SER A 502 -36.17 6.10 25.27
CA SER A 502 -36.14 6.03 26.73
C SER A 502 -36.15 7.46 27.27
N ALA A 503 -37.32 7.91 27.75
CA ALA A 503 -37.38 9.11 28.59
C ALA A 503 -36.56 8.84 29.86
N GLU A 504 -35.54 9.67 30.12
CA GLU A 504 -34.87 9.64 31.42
C GLU A 504 -35.95 9.82 32.52
N PRO A 505 -35.99 8.98 33.56
CA PRO A 505 -36.89 9.21 34.67
C PRO A 505 -36.50 10.57 35.29
N LYS A 506 -37.43 11.53 35.27
CA LYS A 506 -37.32 12.76 36.03
C LYS A 506 -37.00 12.37 37.47
N LYS A 507 -35.81 12.73 37.96
CA LYS A 507 -35.45 12.59 39.37
C LYS A 507 -36.52 13.30 40.20
N GLY A 508 -37.38 12.51 40.83
CA GLY A 508 -38.32 12.99 41.83
C GLY A 508 -37.56 13.58 43.00
N VAL A 509 -37.99 14.77 43.40
CA VAL A 509 -37.56 15.48 44.60
C VAL A 509 -37.87 14.60 45.82
N GLU A 510 -36.83 14.31 46.61
CA GLU A 510 -36.95 13.83 47.99
C GLU A 510 -37.70 14.88 48.82
N ASP A 511 -38.68 14.44 49.63
CA ASP A 511 -38.92 15.08 50.93
C ASP A 511 -39.44 14.04 51.95
N THR A 512 -38.52 13.69 52.85
CA THR A 512 -38.65 13.46 54.30
C THR A 512 -39.71 12.50 54.88
N LEU A 513 -39.18 11.42 55.49
CA LEU A 513 -39.59 10.66 56.70
C LEU A 513 -40.13 11.56 57.86
N PRO A 514 -40.87 11.06 58.89
CA PRO A 514 -40.42 9.90 59.69
C PRO A 514 -41.44 9.01 60.48
N THR A 515 -40.88 7.86 60.92
CA THR A 515 -41.07 7.10 62.20
C THR A 515 -42.28 6.17 62.50
N ALA A 516 -41.90 4.92 62.85
CA ALA A 516 -42.41 3.97 63.86
C ALA A 516 -43.89 3.49 63.75
N THR A 517 -44.27 2.22 63.98
CA THR A 517 -44.04 1.40 65.19
C THR A 517 -44.54 -0.05 64.92
N THR A 518 -43.82 -1.05 65.45
CA THR A 518 -44.26 -2.34 66.07
C THR A 518 -45.34 -3.28 65.47
N SER A 519 -44.88 -4.52 65.22
CA SER A 519 -45.33 -5.84 65.77
C SER A 519 -46.69 -6.50 65.43
N HIS A 520 -46.59 -7.82 65.19
CA HIS A 520 -47.59 -8.90 65.41
C HIS A 520 -48.86 -8.88 64.52
N ASP A 521 -49.48 -9.96 64.03
CA ASP A 521 -49.41 -11.39 64.31
C ASP A 521 -50.15 -12.18 63.18
N VAL A 522 -49.91 -13.50 63.18
CA VAL A 522 -50.58 -14.65 62.49
C VAL A 522 -50.14 -15.00 61.07
#